data_AF-A0A1S6KZM0-F1
#
_entry.id   AF-A0A1S6KZM0-F1
#
_cell.length_a   1.000
_cell.length_b   1.000
_cell.length_c   1.000
_cell.angle_alpha   90.00
_cell.angle_beta   90.00
_cell.angle_gamma   90.00
#
_symmetry.space_group_name_H-M   'P 1'
#
loop_
_entity.id
_entity.type
_entity.pdbx_description
1 polymer ?
#
loop_
_entity_poly.entity_id
_entity_poly.type
_entity_poly.pdbx_seq_one_letter_code
_entity_poly.pdbx_strand_id
1 'polypeptide(L)' 'APQRKIAKIVVLPGDGIGPEVVQQAVRVLQVVAESPDSAWSLEFQEAKFGGAAIDATGSPYPEETKKACQQATA' A
#
# COMPACT_ATOMS: atom_id res chain seq x y z
N ALA A 1 19.87 -5.17 19.13
CA ALA A 1 19.10 -4.06 18.52
C ALA A 1 17.64 -4.24 18.88
N PRO A 2 16.85 -3.18 19.14
CA PRO A 2 15.42 -3.33 19.35
C PRO A 2 14.77 -3.96 18.11
N GLN A 3 13.87 -4.92 18.31
CA GLN A 3 13.16 -5.58 17.22
C GLN A 3 12.15 -4.59 16.62
N ARG A 4 12.28 -4.29 15.33
CA ARG A 4 11.34 -3.41 14.61
C ARG A 4 9.97 -4.07 14.50
N LYS A 5 8.90 -3.30 14.64
CA LYS A 5 7.52 -3.77 14.41
C LYS A 5 7.26 -3.87 12.91
N ILE A 6 6.62 -4.93 12.46
CA ILE A 6 6.22 -5.07 11.05
C ILE A 6 4.85 -4.43 10.85
N ALA A 7 4.71 -3.57 9.85
CA ALA A 7 3.43 -3.05 9.39
C ALA A 7 3.21 -3.43 7.93
N LYS A 8 2.12 -4.14 7.66
CA LYS A 8 1.67 -4.45 6.30
C LYS A 8 0.78 -3.31 5.81
N ILE A 9 1.17 -2.67 4.72
CA ILE A 9 0.48 -1.52 4.13
C ILE A 9 -0.07 -1.94 2.78
N VAL A 10 -1.39 -1.87 2.62
CA VAL A 10 -2.00 -2.05 1.29
C VAL A 10 -2.08 -0.70 0.60
N VAL A 11 -1.47 -0.60 -0.58
CA VAL A 11 -1.44 0.62 -1.38
C VAL A 11 -2.47 0.52 -2.49
N LEU A 12 -3.39 1.48 -2.53
CA LEU A 12 -4.46 1.59 -3.52
C LEU A 12 -4.18 2.80 -4.42
N PRO A 13 -3.39 2.66 -5.50
CA PRO A 13 -2.98 3.78 -6.34
C PRO A 13 -4.14 4.45 -7.08
N GLY A 14 -5.22 3.72 -7.37
CA GLY A 14 -6.42 4.27 -7.99
C GLY A 14 -6.16 4.82 -9.40
N ASP A 15 -6.79 5.95 -9.71
CA ASP A 15 -6.90 6.50 -11.07
C ASP A 15 -6.25 7.88 -11.22
N GLY A 16 -6.16 8.37 -12.46
CA GLY A 16 -5.60 9.68 -12.77
C GLY A 16 -4.14 9.77 -12.35
N ILE A 17 -3.79 10.79 -11.55
CA ILE A 17 -2.43 10.98 -11.03
C ILE A 17 -2.13 10.08 -9.82
N GLY A 18 -3.10 9.33 -9.32
CA GLY A 18 -2.99 8.49 -8.12
C GLY A 18 -1.77 7.55 -8.15
N PRO A 19 -1.56 6.75 -9.21
CA PRO A 19 -0.38 5.88 -9.34
C PRO A 19 0.95 6.63 -9.23
N GLU A 20 1.06 7.81 -9.82
CA GLU A 20 2.29 8.60 -9.83
C GLU A 20 2.64 9.12 -8.43
N VAL A 21 1.66 9.70 -7.72
CA VAL A 21 1.90 10.27 -6.38
C VAL A 21 2.06 9.18 -5.32
N VAL A 22 1.31 8.08 -5.43
CA VAL A 22 1.42 6.94 -4.51
C VAL A 22 2.78 6.27 -4.64
N GLN A 23 3.33 6.14 -5.86
CA GLN A 23 4.68 5.64 -6.06
C GLN A 23 5.72 6.50 -5.31
N GLN A 24 5.60 7.82 -5.35
CA GLN A 24 6.52 8.70 -4.62
C GLN A 24 6.33 8.62 -3.10
N ALA A 25 5.09 8.49 -2.63
CA ALA A 25 4.81 8.30 -1.20
C ALA A 25 5.45 7.01 -0.68
N VAL A 26 5.31 5.89 -1.41
CA VAL A 26 5.95 4.61 -1.06
C VAL A 26 7.47 4.76 -1.00
N ARG A 27 8.09 5.47 -1.96
CA ARG A 27 9.54 5.74 -1.94
C ARG A 27 9.98 6.50 -0.69
N VAL A 28 9.25 7.55 -0.30
CA VAL A 28 9.56 8.30 0.93
C VAL A 28 9.41 7.40 2.16
N LEU A 29 8.34 6.61 2.23
CA LEU A 29 8.11 5.69 3.35
C LEU A 29 9.20 4.60 3.46
N GLN A 30 9.70 4.10 2.34
CA GLN A 30 10.83 3.17 2.31
C GLN A 30 12.09 3.80 2.91
N VAL A 31 12.44 5.02 2.50
CA VAL A 31 13.60 5.75 3.07
C VAL A 31 13.44 5.97 4.57
N VAL A 32 12.24 6.34 5.02
CA VAL A 32 11.95 6.50 6.46
C VAL A 32 12.07 5.17 7.20
N ALA A 33 11.57 4.07 6.63
CA ALA A 33 11.62 2.74 7.24
C ALA A 33 13.05 2.17 7.35
N GLU A 34 13.94 2.55 6.42
CA GLU A 34 15.35 2.13 6.42
C GLU A 34 16.17 2.84 7.51
N SER A 35 15.74 4.02 7.97
CA SER A 35 16.40 4.78 9.03
C SER A 35 16.67 3.91 10.28
N PRO A 36 17.88 4.00 10.89
CA PRO A 36 18.19 3.25 12.11
C PRO A 36 17.26 3.59 13.27
N ASP A 37 16.70 4.80 13.29
CA ASP A 37 15.77 5.29 14.31
C ASP A 37 14.32 4.85 14.06
N SER A 38 14.04 4.22 12.92
CA SER A 38 12.69 3.72 12.63
C SER A 38 12.32 2.57 13.56
N ALA A 39 11.17 2.72 14.23
CA ALA A 39 10.54 1.65 15.00
C ALA A 39 9.85 0.59 14.12
N TRP A 40 9.73 0.84 12.80
CA TRP A 40 8.92 0.06 11.89
C TRP A 40 9.72 -0.53 10.73
N SER A 41 9.36 -1.75 10.35
CA SER A 41 9.63 -2.37 9.06
C SER A 41 8.34 -2.34 8.26
N LEU A 42 8.35 -1.72 7.08
CA LEU A 42 7.16 -1.57 6.26
C LEU A 42 7.15 -2.59 5.12
N GLU A 43 6.04 -3.32 4.99
CA GLU A 43 5.79 -4.24 3.88
C GLU A 43 4.64 -3.69 3.04
N PHE A 44 4.87 -3.42 1.76
CA PHE A 44 3.86 -2.84 0.87
C PHE A 44 3.26 -3.90 -0.05
N GLN A 45 1.93 -3.89 -0.18
CA GLN A 45 1.19 -4.68 -1.16
C GLN A 45 0.28 -3.76 -1.98
N GLU A 46 0.48 -3.71 -3.30
CA GLU A 46 -0.41 -2.97 -4.18
C GLU A 46 -1.69 -3.77 -4.47
N ALA A 47 -2.85 -3.11 -4.52
CA ALA A 47 -4.11 -3.73 -4.92
C ALA A 47 -4.98 -2.77 -5.76
N LYS A 48 -5.82 -3.36 -6.63
CA LYS A 48 -6.67 -2.59 -7.56
C LYS A 48 -7.81 -1.90 -6.84
N PHE A 49 -8.09 -0.66 -7.21
CA PHE A 49 -9.21 0.11 -6.68
C PHE A 49 -9.68 1.15 -7.70
N GLY A 50 -10.94 1.59 -7.61
CA GLY A 50 -11.48 2.65 -8.46
C GLY A 50 -11.76 2.23 -9.91
N GLY A 51 -11.61 3.15 -10.85
CA GLY A 51 -11.79 2.95 -12.28
C GLY A 51 -10.89 1.85 -12.84
N ALA A 52 -9.62 1.82 -12.45
CA ALA A 52 -8.67 0.78 -12.84
C ALA A 52 -9.11 -0.62 -12.38
N ALA A 53 -9.84 -0.72 -11.27
CA ALA A 53 -10.45 -1.97 -10.84
C ALA A 53 -11.71 -2.31 -11.66
N ILE A 54 -12.56 -1.33 -11.96
CA ILE A 54 -13.72 -1.52 -12.85
C ILE A 54 -13.25 -2.07 -14.20
N ASP A 55 -12.26 -1.43 -14.83
CA ASP A 55 -11.76 -1.81 -16.14
C ASP A 55 -11.20 -3.25 -16.15
N ALA A 56 -10.55 -3.66 -15.05
CA ALA A 56 -9.90 -4.96 -14.98
C ALA A 56 -10.79 -6.10 -14.45
N THR A 57 -11.77 -5.81 -13.59
CA THR A 57 -12.53 -6.83 -12.86
C THR A 57 -14.04 -6.60 -12.85
N GLY A 58 -14.53 -5.50 -13.42
CA GLY A 58 -15.94 -5.09 -13.39
C GLY A 58 -16.43 -4.57 -12.04
N SER A 59 -15.55 -4.36 -11.05
CA SER A 59 -15.91 -3.84 -9.72
C SER A 59 -14.94 -2.74 -9.29
N PRO A 60 -15.42 -1.60 -8.76
CA PRO A 60 -14.55 -0.55 -8.23
C PRO A 60 -13.80 -0.98 -6.97
N TYR A 61 -14.29 -2.01 -6.28
CA TYR A 61 -13.68 -2.55 -5.08
C TYR A 61 -13.77 -4.08 -5.10
N PRO A 62 -12.80 -4.76 -5.73
CA PRO A 62 -12.78 -6.21 -5.83
C PRO A 62 -12.66 -6.88 -4.44
N GLU A 63 -13.24 -8.07 -4.29
CA GLU A 63 -13.19 -8.82 -3.02
C GLU A 63 -11.75 -9.15 -2.59
N GLU A 64 -10.85 -9.35 -3.55
CA GLU A 64 -9.42 -9.55 -3.28
C GLU A 64 -8.78 -8.32 -2.61
N THR A 65 -9.03 -7.11 -3.13
CA THR A 65 -8.58 -5.86 -2.54
C THR A 65 -9.15 -5.69 -1.14
N LYS A 66 -10.45 -5.96 -0.95
CA LYS A 66 -11.11 -5.87 0.35
C LYS A 66 -10.49 -6.81 1.38
N LYS A 67 -10.22 -8.06 0.99
CA LYS A 67 -9.56 -9.05 1.84
C LYS A 67 -8.13 -8.62 2.19
N ALA A 68 -7.38 -8.09 1.22
CA ALA A 68 -6.04 -7.56 1.47
C ALA A 68 -6.07 -6.43 2.52
N CYS A 69 -6.95 -5.44 2.35
CA CYS A 69 -7.09 -4.34 3.31
C CYS A 69 -7.48 -4.81 4.72
N GLN A 70 -8.38 -5.80 4.84
CA GLN A 70 -8.78 -6.37 6.14
C GLN A 70 -7.65 -7.10 6.88
N GLN A 71 -6.63 -7.55 6.15
CA GLN A 71 -5.45 -8.25 6.70
C GLN A 71 -4.26 -7.31 6.91
N ALA A 72 -4.36 -6.07 6.43
CA ALA A 72 -3.31 -5.07 6.52
C ALA A 72 -3.28 -4.41 7.91
N THR A 73 -2.12 -3.85 8.26
CA THR A 73 -1.99 -2.92 9.38
C THR A 73 -2.57 -1.55 9.02
N ALA A 74 -2.39 -1.13 7.76
CA ALA A 74 -2.92 0.13 7.21
C ALA A 74 -3.28 -0.04 5.73
#